data_AF-A0A2W5N5H7-F1
#
_entry.id   AF-A0A2W5N5H7-F1
#
_cell.length_a   1.000
_cell.length_b   1.000
_cell.length_c   1.000
_cell.angle_alpha   90.00
_cell.angle_beta   90.00
_cell.angle_gamma   90.00
#
_symmetry.space_group_name_H-M   'P 1'
#
loop_
_entity.id
_entity.type
_entity.pdbx_description
1 polymer ?
#
loop_
_entity_poly.entity_id
_entity_poly.type
_entity_poly.pdbx_seq_one_letter_code
_entity_poly.pdbx_strand_id
1 'polypeptide(L)'
;MTAAPNTNSQDFLTRAQKVAEEAAALAADAGHIVADAANTHADYFFMSGLTVFALSCFVGYYVVWRVTPALHSPLMGITNAISSVIIVGALIAAGPSDFSMSKLMGFFAVILASINIFGGFIVTRRMLSMFKKKPTPAPVAKDAA
;
A
#
# COMPACT_ATOMS: atom_id res chain seq x y z
N MET A 1 -72.54 -5.02 34.78
CA MET A 1 -72.14 -6.15 33.93
C MET A 1 -71.47 -5.56 32.70
N THR A 2 -70.16 -5.74 32.64
CA THR A 2 -69.15 -4.96 31.89
C THR A 2 -69.20 -5.23 30.39
N ALA A 3 -69.19 -4.16 29.59
CA ALA A 3 -69.14 -4.23 28.13
C ALA A 3 -67.83 -4.91 27.67
N ALA A 4 -67.94 -5.93 26.83
CA ALA A 4 -66.80 -6.64 26.27
C ALA A 4 -65.96 -5.69 25.39
N PRO A 5 -64.63 -5.66 25.55
CA PRO A 5 -63.77 -4.77 24.77
C PRO A 5 -63.80 -5.14 23.28
N ASN A 6 -63.89 -4.12 22.44
CA ASN A 6 -63.94 -4.16 20.99
C ASN A 6 -62.65 -4.75 20.37
N THR A 7 -62.71 -6.02 20.02
CA THR A 7 -61.65 -6.86 19.41
C THR A 7 -60.94 -6.23 18.20
N ASN A 8 -61.62 -5.38 17.42
CA ASN A 8 -61.02 -4.74 16.25
C ASN A 8 -59.91 -3.73 16.61
N SER A 9 -60.09 -2.92 17.67
CA SER A 9 -59.10 -1.87 18.00
C SER A 9 -57.80 -2.45 18.53
N GLN A 10 -57.89 -3.55 19.31
CA GLN A 10 -56.72 -4.27 19.79
C GLN A 10 -55.97 -4.95 18.64
N ASP A 11 -56.67 -5.51 17.65
CA ASP A 11 -56.03 -6.15 16.49
C ASP A 11 -55.27 -5.15 15.61
N PHE A 12 -55.77 -3.93 15.44
CA PHE A 12 -55.03 -2.86 14.74
C PHE A 12 -53.77 -2.43 15.50
N LEU A 13 -53.83 -2.30 16.82
CA LEU A 13 -52.67 -1.98 17.64
C LEU A 13 -51.62 -3.10 17.59
N THR A 14 -52.05 -4.36 17.61
CA THR A 14 -51.15 -5.52 17.48
C THR A 14 -50.50 -5.58 16.09
N ARG A 15 -51.24 -5.31 15.01
CA ARG A 15 -50.67 -5.27 13.65
C ARG A 15 -49.71 -4.08 13.46
N ALA A 16 -50.04 -2.92 14.01
CA ALA A 16 -49.17 -1.74 13.97
C ALA A 16 -47.88 -1.98 14.75
N GLN A 17 -47.95 -2.60 15.93
CA GLN A 17 -46.77 -3.02 16.69
C GLN A 17 -45.95 -4.06 15.92
N LYS A 18 -46.60 -5.06 15.31
CA LYS A 18 -45.92 -6.10 14.53
C LYS A 18 -45.17 -5.54 13.31
N VAL A 19 -45.78 -4.61 12.57
CA VAL A 19 -45.12 -3.94 11.43
C VAL A 19 -43.96 -3.05 11.90
N ALA A 20 -44.10 -2.37 13.05
CA ALA A 20 -43.00 -1.60 13.62
C ALA A 20 -41.82 -2.51 14.06
N GLU A 21 -42.13 -3.69 14.58
CA GLU A 21 -41.15 -4.70 14.99
C GLU A 21 -40.47 -5.36 13.77
N GLU A 22 -41.23 -5.66 12.72
CA GLU A 22 -40.69 -6.14 11.42
C GLU A 22 -39.81 -5.08 10.75
N ALA A 23 -40.20 -3.80 10.79
CA ALA A 23 -39.38 -2.70 10.27
C ALA A 23 -38.10 -2.50 11.07
N ALA A 24 -38.15 -2.63 12.40
CA ALA A 24 -36.98 -2.58 13.27
C ALA A 24 -36.04 -3.78 13.03
N ALA A 25 -36.59 -4.97 12.82
CA ALA A 25 -35.82 -6.17 12.49
C ALA A 25 -35.13 -6.05 11.12
N LEU A 26 -35.83 -5.52 10.10
CA LEU A 26 -35.25 -5.28 8.78
C LEU A 26 -34.13 -4.22 8.82
N ALA A 27 -34.29 -3.17 9.63
CA ALA A 27 -33.26 -2.16 9.82
C ALA A 27 -32.02 -2.71 10.52
N ALA A 28 -32.19 -3.62 11.50
CA ALA A 28 -31.09 -4.30 12.16
C ALA A 28 -30.34 -5.24 11.19
N ASP A 29 -31.06 -6.03 10.40
CA ASP A 29 -30.49 -6.94 9.39
C ASP A 29 -29.70 -6.18 8.31
N ALA A 30 -30.24 -5.07 7.81
CA ALA A 30 -29.53 -4.19 6.90
C ALA A 30 -28.23 -3.62 7.51
N GLY A 31 -28.25 -3.28 8.81
CA GLY A 31 -27.06 -2.86 9.55
C GLY A 31 -26.00 -3.96 9.64
N HIS A 32 -26.41 -5.21 9.85
CA HIS A 32 -25.52 -6.37 9.88
C HIS A 32 -24.89 -6.64 8.51
N ILE A 33 -25.66 -6.57 7.42
CA ILE A 33 -25.13 -6.77 6.05
C ILE A 33 -24.06 -5.72 5.71
N VAL A 34 -24.27 -4.46 6.09
CA VAL A 34 -23.28 -3.39 5.87
C VAL A 34 -22.02 -3.60 6.71
N ALA A 35 -22.18 -4.03 7.97
CA ALA A 35 -21.06 -4.35 8.84
C ALA A 35 -20.25 -5.56 8.33
N ASP A 36 -20.92 -6.63 7.90
CA ASP A 36 -20.28 -7.84 7.36
C ASP A 36 -19.58 -7.56 6.02
N ALA A 37 -20.17 -6.74 5.15
CA ALA A 37 -19.51 -6.32 3.92
C ALA A 37 -18.20 -5.56 4.21
N ALA A 38 -18.21 -4.65 5.20
CA ALA A 38 -17.01 -3.90 5.60
C ALA A 38 -15.92 -4.83 6.19
N ASN A 39 -16.30 -5.78 7.06
CA ASN A 39 -15.39 -6.75 7.65
C ASN A 39 -14.78 -7.66 6.58
N THR A 40 -15.61 -8.16 5.67
CA THR A 40 -15.20 -9.02 4.56
C THR A 40 -14.15 -8.35 3.67
N HIS A 41 -14.31 -7.06 3.35
CA HIS A 41 -13.32 -6.29 2.59
C HIS A 41 -11.98 -6.16 3.33
N ALA A 42 -12.01 -5.89 4.64
CA ALA A 42 -10.80 -5.80 5.46
C ALA A 42 -10.08 -7.15 5.56
N ASP A 43 -10.83 -8.24 5.74
CA ASP A 43 -10.30 -9.60 5.81
C ASP A 43 -9.63 -10.01 4.49
N TYR A 44 -10.26 -9.73 3.34
CA TYR A 44 -9.64 -10.00 2.04
C TYR A 44 -8.40 -9.15 1.79
N PHE A 45 -8.38 -7.87 2.17
CA PHE A 45 -7.21 -7.01 2.04
C PHE A 45 -6.06 -7.49 2.92
N PHE A 46 -6.34 -7.90 4.16
CA PHE A 46 -5.33 -8.45 5.05
C PHE A 46 -4.79 -9.80 4.54
N MET A 47 -5.67 -10.73 4.17
CA MET A 47 -5.28 -12.06 3.71
C MET A 47 -4.48 -11.99 2.40
N SER A 48 -4.92 -11.16 1.45
CA SER A 48 -4.19 -10.91 0.20
C SER A 48 -2.89 -10.16 0.44
N GLY A 49 -2.87 -9.14 1.30
CA GLY A 49 -1.67 -8.39 1.68
C GLY A 49 -0.62 -9.29 2.33
N LEU A 50 -1.04 -10.19 3.22
CA LEU A 50 -0.17 -11.19 3.83
C LEU A 50 0.38 -12.18 2.79
N THR A 51 -0.45 -12.60 1.85
CA THR A 51 -0.02 -13.49 0.75
C THR A 51 1.01 -12.81 -0.14
N VAL A 52 0.76 -11.55 -0.54
CA VAL A 52 1.69 -10.74 -1.35
C VAL A 52 2.99 -10.48 -0.58
N PHE A 53 2.91 -10.18 0.71
CA PHE A 53 4.08 -10.00 1.56
C PHE A 53 4.94 -11.28 1.62
N ALA A 54 4.33 -12.43 1.89
CA ALA A 54 5.04 -13.70 1.94
C ALA A 54 5.71 -14.02 0.59
N LEU A 55 4.96 -13.93 -0.52
CA LEU A 55 5.50 -14.17 -1.86
C LEU A 55 6.59 -13.17 -2.24
N SER A 56 6.45 -11.89 -1.88
CA SER A 56 7.46 -10.86 -2.10
C SER A 56 8.77 -11.17 -1.35
N CYS A 57 8.70 -11.69 -0.12
CA CYS A 57 9.88 -12.14 0.63
C CYS A 57 10.59 -13.30 -0.08
N PHE A 58 9.85 -14.30 -0.57
CA PHE A 58 10.43 -15.39 -1.37
C PHE A 58 11.13 -14.86 -2.62
N VAL A 59 10.47 -14.00 -3.39
CA VAL A 59 11.06 -13.38 -4.60
C VAL A 59 12.31 -12.57 -4.25
N GLY A 60 12.25 -11.74 -3.21
CA GLY A 60 13.37 -10.93 -2.74
C GLY A 60 14.60 -11.77 -2.38
N TYR A 61 14.40 -12.87 -1.65
CA TYR A 61 15.48 -13.81 -1.32
C TYR A 61 16.16 -14.37 -2.58
N TYR A 62 15.39 -14.90 -3.53
CA TYR A 62 15.93 -15.46 -4.77
C TYR A 62 16.65 -14.43 -5.65
N VAL A 63 16.15 -13.20 -5.70
CA VAL A 63 16.76 -12.12 -6.49
C VAL A 63 18.12 -11.73 -5.93
N VAL A 64 18.26 -11.60 -4.60
CA VAL A 64 19.51 -11.21 -3.95
C VAL A 64 20.54 -12.34 -3.99
N TRP A 65 20.13 -13.60 -3.85
CA TRP A 65 21.04 -14.75 -3.84
C TRP A 65 21.68 -15.07 -5.20
N ARG A 66 21.12 -14.56 -6.30
CA ARG A 66 21.58 -14.87 -7.67
C ARG A 66 22.56 -13.83 -8.24
N VAL A 67 23.04 -12.89 -7.43
CA VAL A 67 23.98 -11.85 -7.88
C VAL A 67 25.42 -12.35 -7.90
N THR A 68 26.25 -11.78 -8.77
CA THR A 68 27.69 -12.09 -8.76
C THR A 68 28.39 -11.40 -7.57
N PRO A 69 29.41 -12.00 -6.94
CA PRO A 69 30.07 -11.44 -5.76
C PRO A 69 30.63 -10.03 -5.96
N ALA A 70 31.08 -9.70 -7.17
CA ALA A 70 31.59 -8.36 -7.52
C ALA A 70 30.51 -7.27 -7.47
N LEU A 71 29.22 -7.64 -7.49
CA LEU A 71 28.09 -6.72 -7.49
C LEU A 71 27.45 -6.51 -6.12
N HIS A 72 27.96 -7.10 -5.04
CA HIS A 72 27.37 -6.91 -3.70
C HIS A 72 27.37 -5.43 -3.27
N SER A 73 28.46 -4.69 -3.51
CA SER A 73 28.52 -3.26 -3.18
C SER A 73 27.60 -2.39 -4.06
N PRO A 74 27.55 -2.57 -5.40
CA PRO A 74 26.51 -1.95 -6.22
C PRO A 74 25.07 -2.33 -5.84
N LEU A 75 24.83 -3.60 -5.46
CA LEU A 75 23.52 -4.08 -5.04
C LEU A 75 23.06 -3.38 -3.76
N MET A 76 23.97 -3.18 -2.81
CA MET A 76 23.69 -2.42 -1.59
C MET A 76 23.25 -0.98 -1.87
N GLY A 77 23.81 -0.34 -2.91
CA GLY A 77 23.37 0.97 -3.36
C GLY A 77 21.96 0.96 -3.96
N ILE A 78 21.62 -0.07 -4.73
CA ILE A 78 20.28 -0.23 -5.32
C ILE A 78 19.24 -0.51 -4.24
N THR A 79 19.53 -1.39 -3.27
CA THR A 79 18.57 -1.68 -2.20
C THR A 79 18.32 -0.46 -1.31
N ASN A 80 19.33 0.40 -1.11
CA ASN A 80 19.13 1.70 -0.48
C ASN A 80 18.13 2.56 -1.27
N ALA A 81 18.31 2.69 -2.59
CA ALA A 81 17.37 3.43 -3.44
C ALA A 81 15.95 2.83 -3.42
N ILE A 82 15.82 1.50 -3.45
CA ILE A 82 14.52 0.80 -3.43
C ILE A 82 13.78 1.02 -2.11
N SER A 83 14.49 1.15 -0.98
CA SER A 83 13.87 1.45 0.32
C SER A 83 13.08 2.77 0.32
N SER A 84 13.31 3.64 -0.67
CA SER A 84 12.57 4.89 -0.86
C SER A 84 11.11 4.72 -1.28
N VAL A 85 10.55 3.50 -1.30
CA VAL A 85 9.11 3.26 -1.44
C VAL A 85 8.27 4.05 -0.42
N ILE A 86 8.88 4.47 0.69
CA ILE A 86 8.31 5.40 1.67
C ILE A 86 7.74 6.70 1.05
N ILE A 87 8.18 7.10 -0.15
CA ILE A 87 7.64 8.27 -0.85
C ILE A 87 6.13 8.18 -1.08
N VAL A 88 5.59 6.96 -1.27
CA VAL A 88 4.15 6.74 -1.43
C VAL A 88 3.40 7.18 -0.18
N GLY A 89 3.90 6.80 1.00
CA GLY A 89 3.32 7.23 2.29
C GLY A 89 3.46 8.74 2.51
N ALA A 90 4.60 9.32 2.13
CA ALA A 90 4.84 10.76 2.24
C ALA A 90 3.87 11.58 1.36
N LEU A 91 3.58 11.11 0.15
CA LEU A 91 2.60 11.74 -0.74
C LEU A 91 1.17 11.68 -0.17
N ILE A 92 0.79 10.55 0.43
CA ILE A 92 -0.52 10.42 1.11
C ILE A 92 -0.60 11.42 2.28
N ALA A 93 0.46 11.55 3.09
CA ALA A 93 0.51 12.49 4.20
C ALA A 93 0.49 13.97 3.77
N ALA A 94 1.06 14.28 2.61
CA ALA A 94 1.08 15.63 2.03
C ALA A 94 -0.20 15.99 1.25
N GLY A 95 -1.05 15.00 0.95
CA GLY A 95 -2.25 15.14 0.12
C GLY A 95 -3.38 16.04 0.68
N PRO A 96 -3.66 16.06 1.99
CA PRO A 96 -4.74 16.89 2.53
C PRO A 96 -4.61 18.38 2.17
N SER A 97 -5.74 19.04 1.88
CA SER A 97 -5.79 20.47 1.54
C SER A 97 -5.42 21.35 2.74
N ASP A 98 -5.86 20.95 3.93
CA ASP A 98 -5.70 21.73 5.15
C ASP A 98 -4.25 21.81 5.62
N PHE A 99 -3.91 22.94 6.24
CA PHE A 99 -2.58 23.19 6.79
C PHE A 99 -2.41 22.46 8.13
N SER A 100 -2.28 21.14 8.06
CA SER A 100 -2.04 20.26 9.21
C SER A 100 -0.55 19.95 9.38
N MET A 101 -0.15 19.61 10.61
CA MET A 101 1.20 19.12 10.92
C MET A 101 1.60 17.94 10.00
N SER A 102 0.62 17.09 9.64
CA SER A 102 0.81 15.97 8.71
C SER A 102 1.27 16.43 7.33
N LYS A 103 0.76 17.56 6.84
CA LYS A 103 1.13 18.13 5.53
C LYS A 103 2.55 18.67 5.54
N LEU A 104 2.94 19.34 6.61
CA LEU A 104 4.30 19.86 6.78
C LEU A 104 5.32 18.72 6.90
N MET A 105 5.02 17.70 7.71
CA MET A 105 5.86 16.50 7.81
C MET A 105 5.89 15.71 6.51
N GLY A 106 4.75 15.57 5.82
CA GLY A 106 4.66 14.93 4.51
C GLY A 106 5.53 15.65 3.46
N PHE A 107 5.52 16.98 3.45
CA PHE A 107 6.37 17.78 2.57
C PHE A 107 7.87 17.51 2.80
N PHE A 108 8.34 17.55 4.05
CA PHE A 108 9.73 17.21 4.37
C PHE A 108 10.06 15.74 4.06
N ALA A 109 9.12 14.83 4.32
CA ALA A 109 9.28 13.40 4.01
C ALA A 109 9.43 13.18 2.50
N VAL A 110 8.68 13.89 1.65
CA VAL A 110 8.84 13.83 0.18
C VAL A 110 10.23 14.32 -0.25
N ILE A 111 10.74 15.41 0.34
CA ILE A 111 12.08 15.92 0.05
C ILE A 111 13.14 14.88 0.43
N LEU A 112 13.09 14.35 1.65
CA LEU A 112 14.05 13.35 2.14
C LEU A 112 13.99 12.06 1.33
N ALA A 113 12.79 11.58 1.00
CA ALA A 113 12.62 10.40 0.14
C ALA A 113 13.20 10.64 -1.25
N SER A 114 12.97 11.82 -1.84
CA SER A 114 13.53 12.18 -3.15
C SER A 114 15.06 12.17 -3.15
N ILE A 115 15.70 12.69 -2.10
CA ILE A 115 17.17 12.64 -1.95
C ILE A 115 17.67 11.20 -1.92
N ASN A 116 16.98 10.31 -1.21
CA ASN A 116 17.37 8.89 -1.14
C ASN A 116 17.21 8.20 -2.51
N ILE A 117 16.11 8.45 -3.24
CA ILE A 117 15.87 7.97 -4.61
C ILE A 117 17.03 8.40 -5.51
N PHE A 118 17.22 9.71 -5.67
CA PHE A 118 18.20 10.23 -6.63
C PHE A 118 19.63 9.94 -6.21
N GLY A 119 19.95 10.06 -4.93
CA GLY A 119 21.27 9.77 -4.38
C GLY A 119 21.66 8.30 -4.58
N GLY A 120 20.75 7.37 -4.26
CA GLY A 120 20.97 5.94 -4.45
C GLY A 120 21.23 5.59 -5.91
N PHE A 121 20.42 6.10 -6.84
CA PHE A 121 20.62 5.81 -8.28
C PHE A 121 21.89 6.44 -8.87
N ILE A 122 22.27 7.66 -8.47
CA ILE A 122 23.50 8.31 -8.98
C ILE A 122 24.74 7.55 -8.50
N VAL A 123 24.80 7.20 -7.22
CA VAL A 123 25.94 6.49 -6.63
C VAL A 123 26.08 5.10 -7.26
N THR A 124 24.99 4.35 -7.39
CA THR A 124 25.01 3.04 -8.05
C THR A 124 25.47 3.16 -9.50
N ARG A 125 24.99 4.15 -10.28
CA ARG A 125 25.45 4.36 -11.66
C ARG A 125 26.95 4.62 -11.73
N ARG A 126 27.50 5.40 -10.78
CA ARG A 126 28.94 5.63 -10.69
C ARG A 126 29.70 4.35 -10.38
N MET A 127 29.21 3.52 -9.46
CA MET A 127 29.81 2.22 -9.14
C MET A 127 29.79 1.26 -10.34
N LEU A 128 28.64 1.16 -11.04
CA LEU A 128 28.50 0.30 -12.21
C LEU A 128 29.29 0.79 -13.43
N SER A 129 29.52 2.10 -13.55
CA SER A 129 30.32 2.66 -14.64
C SER A 129 31.78 2.23 -14.58
N MET A 130 32.30 1.90 -13.39
CA MET A 130 33.67 1.41 -13.20
C MET A 130 33.88 -0.02 -13.68
N PHE A 131 32.80 -0.79 -13.89
CA PHE A 131 32.84 -2.13 -14.48
C PHE A 131 32.78 -2.12 -16.01
N LYS A 132 32.62 -0.94 -16.64
CA LYS A 132 32.63 -0.81 -18.10
C LYS A 132 34.07 -0.72 -18.60
N LYS A 133 34.44 -1.59 -19.54
CA LYS A 133 35.78 -1.61 -20.15
C LYS A 133 36.03 -0.27 -20.88
N LYS A 134 37.15 0.40 -20.57
CA LYS A 134 37.61 1.58 -21.34
C LYS A 134 37.76 1.16 -22.81
N PRO A 135 37.39 2.00 -23.79
CA PRO A 135 37.66 1.70 -25.19
C PRO A 135 39.18 1.50 -25.36
N THR A 136 39.57 0.35 -25.91
CA THR A 136 40.97 0.08 -26.25
C THR A 136 41.41 1.13 -27.28
N PRO A 137 42.50 1.89 -27.04
CA PRO A 137 43.03 2.80 -28.05
C PRO A 137 43.36 2.00 -29.31
N ALA A 138 42.98 2.53 -30.48
CA ALA A 138 43.33 1.92 -31.75
C ALA A 138 44.87 1.75 -31.84
N PRO A 139 45.37 0.65 -32.45
CA PRO A 139 46.81 0.46 -32.59
C PRO A 139 47.38 1.67 -33.32
N VAL A 140 48.35 2.35 -32.70
CA VAL A 140 49.15 3.35 -33.41
C VAL A 140 49.88 2.58 -34.49
N ALA A 141 49.50 2.83 -35.75
CA ALA A 141 50.20 2.28 -36.90
C ALA A 141 51.66 2.67 -36.75
N LYS A 142 52.53 1.69 -36.57
CA LYS A 142 53.97 1.92 -36.72
C LYS A 142 54.16 2.25 -38.18
N ASP A 143 54.48 3.51 -38.45
CA ASP A 143 54.94 3.95 -39.76
C ASP A 143 56.10 3.02 -40.16
N ALA A 144 55.85 2.22 -41.18
CA ALA A 144 56.84 1.41 -41.84
C ALA A 144 57.46 2.28 -42.93
N ALA A 145 58.62 2.90 -42.62
CA ALA A 145 59.71 3.25 -43.55
C ALA A 145 60.80 3.99 -42.79
#